data_AF-A0A7C9EVX9-F1
#
_entry.id   AF-A0A7C9EVX9-F1
#
_cell.length_a   1.000
_cell.length_b   1.000
_cell.length_c   1.000
_cell.angle_alpha   90.00
_cell.angle_beta   90.00
_cell.angle_gamma   90.00
#
_symmetry.space_group_name_H-M   'P 1'
#
loop_
_entity.id
_entity.type
_entity.pdbx_description
1 polymer ?
#
loop_
_entity_poly.entity_id
_entity_poly.type
_entity_poly.pdbx_seq_one_letter_code
_entity_poly.pdbx_strand_id
1 'polypeptide(L)'
;LTFSTSTPLQYAAATALRAPESFYSELRKNYKAKKDILLEGLNEVGFKVFPSSGTYFVMVDHTPFGQKDGVAFCEYLVKEVGVVAIPSGAFYLNSEEGKNTVRFAFCKDEDTLRAAVKRMKDRL
;
A
#
# COMPACT_ATOMS: atom_id res chain seq x y z
N LEU A 1 24.18 16.43 16.67
CA LEU A 1 24.01 15.44 17.75
C LEU A 1 22.70 15.75 18.47
N THR A 2 21.80 14.79 18.70
CA THR A 2 20.48 15.05 19.34
C THR A 2 20.52 15.05 20.88
N PHE A 3 21.60 14.56 21.53
CA PHE A 3 21.75 14.34 22.98
C PHE A 3 20.76 13.35 23.61
N SER A 4 19.45 13.54 23.41
CA SER A 4 18.40 12.63 23.87
C SER A 4 17.22 12.58 22.89
N THR A 5 16.28 11.67 23.15
CA THR A 5 15.03 11.52 22.39
C THR A 5 13.83 11.94 23.24
N SER A 6 12.64 12.04 22.63
CA SER A 6 11.42 12.48 23.31
C SER A 6 11.07 11.59 24.50
N THR A 7 11.34 12.07 25.71
CA THR A 7 11.09 11.36 26.97
C THR A 7 9.62 10.90 27.09
N PRO A 8 8.60 11.73 26.80
CA PRO A 8 7.22 11.27 26.86
C PRO A 8 6.91 10.08 25.93
N LEU A 9 7.49 10.06 24.72
CA LEU A 9 7.30 8.95 23.77
C LEU A 9 8.01 7.68 24.22
N GLN A 10 9.13 7.78 24.93
CA GLN A 10 9.80 6.61 25.53
C GLN A 10 8.91 5.95 26.59
N TYR A 11 8.27 6.74 27.46
CA TYR A 11 7.32 6.21 28.46
C TYR A 11 6.10 5.56 27.79
N ALA A 12 5.53 6.20 26.76
CA ALA A 12 4.41 5.64 26.01
C ALA A 12 4.80 4.32 25.30
N ALA A 13 5.97 4.27 24.66
CA ALA A 13 6.47 3.07 23.99
C ALA A 13 6.71 1.93 24.99
N ALA A 14 7.28 2.21 26.16
CA ALA A 14 7.47 1.20 27.21
C ALA A 14 6.14 0.59 27.68
N THR A 15 5.08 1.39 27.74
CA THR A 15 3.71 0.89 28.01
C THR A 15 3.18 0.06 26.85
N ALA A 16 3.32 0.52 25.60
CA ALA A 16 2.85 -0.19 24.41
C ALA A 16 3.55 -1.55 24.21
N LEU A 17 4.84 -1.66 24.55
CA LEU A 17 5.60 -2.92 24.49
C LEU A 17 5.12 -3.98 25.48
N ARG A 18 4.36 -3.58 26.50
CA ARG A 18 3.71 -4.48 27.48
C ARG A 18 2.25 -4.78 27.13
N ALA A 19 1.80 -4.42 25.93
CA ALA A 19 0.46 -4.74 25.48
C ALA A 19 0.23 -6.27 25.49
N PRO A 20 -0.98 -6.74 25.81
CA PRO A 20 -1.29 -8.16 25.76
C PRO A 20 -1.19 -8.69 24.33
N GLU A 21 -0.95 -10.00 24.18
CA GLU A 21 -0.84 -10.64 22.86
C GLU A 21 -2.09 -10.42 21.98
N SER A 22 -3.27 -10.27 22.62
CA SER A 22 -4.52 -9.96 21.95
C SER A 22 -4.42 -8.72 21.06
N PHE A 23 -3.75 -7.65 21.51
CA PHE A 23 -3.54 -6.43 20.73
C PHE A 23 -2.89 -6.72 19.37
N TYR A 24 -1.82 -7.53 19.36
CA TYR A 24 -1.10 -7.87 18.13
C TYR A 24 -1.91 -8.83 17.25
N SER A 25 -2.66 -9.75 17.85
CA SER A 25 -3.54 -10.65 17.11
C SER A 25 -4.68 -9.91 16.39
N GLU A 26 -5.28 -8.92 17.07
CA GLU A 26 -6.29 -8.04 16.50
C GLU A 26 -5.72 -7.13 15.42
N LEU A 27 -4.52 -6.56 15.66
CA LEU A 27 -3.81 -5.77 14.65
C LEU A 27 -3.60 -6.58 13.37
N ARG A 28 -3.13 -7.83 13.47
CA ARG A 28 -2.95 -8.73 12.32
C ARG A 28 -4.27 -9.02 11.63
N LYS A 29 -5.34 -9.31 12.39
CA LYS A 29 -6.69 -9.55 11.84
C LYS A 29 -7.21 -8.34 11.07
N ASN A 30 -7.07 -7.14 11.62
CA ASN A 30 -7.54 -5.89 11.02
C ASN A 30 -6.76 -5.56 9.73
N TYR A 31 -5.44 -5.70 9.75
CA TYR A 31 -4.64 -5.49 8.53
C TYR A 31 -4.87 -6.58 7.49
N LYS A 32 -5.14 -7.82 7.90
CA LYS A 32 -5.52 -8.89 6.97
C LYS A 32 -6.82 -8.56 6.24
N ALA A 33 -7.87 -8.13 6.95
CA ALA A 33 -9.14 -7.75 6.30
C ALA A 33 -8.94 -6.64 5.26
N LYS A 34 -8.19 -5.58 5.61
CA LYS A 34 -7.84 -4.47 4.70
C LYS A 34 -7.02 -4.92 3.49
N LYS A 35 -6.06 -5.80 3.72
CA LYS A 35 -5.25 -6.41 2.66
C LYS A 35 -6.12 -7.21 1.70
N ASP A 36 -7.02 -8.04 2.22
CA ASP A 36 -7.88 -8.91 1.43
C ASP A 36 -8.81 -8.07 0.53
N ILE A 37 -9.42 -6.99 1.07
CA ILE A 37 -10.22 -6.03 0.28
C ILE A 37 -9.44 -5.46 -0.90
N LEU A 38 -8.20 -5.00 -0.65
CA LEU A 38 -7.40 -4.38 -1.70
C LEU A 38 -6.88 -5.42 -2.70
N LEU A 39 -6.46 -6.59 -2.25
CA LEU A 39 -5.96 -7.67 -3.12
C LEU A 39 -7.05 -8.17 -4.06
N GLU A 40 -8.23 -8.49 -3.52
CA GLU A 40 -9.38 -8.94 -4.31
C GLU A 40 -9.76 -7.87 -5.33
N GLY A 41 -9.89 -6.62 -4.88
CA GLY A 41 -10.22 -5.50 -5.75
C GLY A 41 -9.21 -5.26 -6.87
N LEU A 42 -7.90 -5.33 -6.59
CA LEU A 42 -6.86 -5.16 -7.61
C LEU A 42 -6.86 -6.32 -8.63
N ASN A 43 -7.07 -7.55 -8.19
CA ASN A 43 -7.21 -8.69 -9.12
C ASN A 43 -8.44 -8.52 -10.03
N GLU A 44 -9.57 -8.08 -9.48
CA GLU A 44 -10.80 -7.86 -10.25
C GLU A 44 -10.69 -6.70 -11.25
N VAL A 45 -9.88 -5.68 -10.94
CA VAL A 45 -9.55 -4.60 -11.89
C VAL A 45 -8.67 -5.10 -13.04
N GLY A 46 -7.98 -6.24 -12.88
CA GLY A 46 -7.12 -6.82 -13.90
C GLY A 46 -5.62 -6.56 -13.69
N PHE A 47 -5.21 -6.07 -12.52
CA PHE A 47 -3.79 -6.05 -12.16
C PHE A 47 -3.27 -7.47 -11.97
N LYS A 48 -2.00 -7.70 -12.35
CA LYS A 48 -1.26 -8.86 -11.83
C LYS A 48 -0.71 -8.51 -10.45
N VAL A 49 -1.29 -9.13 -9.43
CA VAL A 49 -0.99 -8.85 -8.03
C VAL A 49 0.09 -9.78 -7.49
N PHE A 50 1.11 -9.23 -6.84
CA PHE A 50 2.16 -10.03 -6.20
C PHE A 50 1.79 -10.30 -4.73
N PRO A 51 1.87 -11.56 -4.25
CA PRO A 51 1.56 -11.90 -2.87
C PRO A 51 2.42 -11.11 -1.87
N SER A 52 1.77 -10.50 -0.88
CA SER A 52 2.44 -9.76 0.20
C SER A 52 2.44 -10.60 1.48
N SER A 53 3.60 -10.98 2.02
CA SER A 53 3.69 -11.81 3.24
C SER A 53 3.73 -11.00 4.54
N GLY A 54 3.75 -9.66 4.46
CA GLY A 54 3.84 -8.78 5.61
C GLY A 54 3.80 -7.31 5.21
N THR A 55 4.04 -6.41 6.17
CA THR A 55 3.86 -4.95 6.01
C THR A 55 2.40 -4.56 5.73
N TYR A 56 2.18 -3.30 5.35
CA TYR A 56 0.90 -2.77 4.89
C TYR A 56 0.91 -2.37 3.41
N PHE A 57 1.79 -2.97 2.62
CA PHE A 57 1.94 -2.71 1.18
C PHE A 57 1.65 -3.94 0.32
N VAL A 58 1.21 -3.68 -0.91
CA VAL A 58 1.13 -4.65 -1.99
C VAL A 58 1.76 -4.07 -3.25
N MET A 59 2.47 -4.94 -3.98
CA MET A 59 3.05 -4.62 -5.28
C MET A 59 2.16 -5.20 -6.38
N VAL A 60 1.96 -4.45 -7.46
CA VAL A 60 1.24 -4.92 -8.63
C VAL A 60 1.96 -4.55 -9.91
N ASP A 61 1.74 -5.33 -10.96
CA ASP A 61 2.15 -5.01 -12.33
C ASP A 61 1.05 -4.20 -13.02
N HIS A 62 1.42 -3.03 -13.57
CA HIS A 62 0.48 -2.11 -14.23
C HIS A 62 0.45 -2.25 -15.76
N THR A 63 1.31 -3.09 -16.34
CA THR A 63 1.43 -3.23 -17.80
C THR A 63 0.14 -3.58 -18.55
N PRO A 64 -0.90 -4.24 -17.97
CA PRO A 64 -2.19 -4.41 -18.65
C PRO A 64 -2.88 -3.11 -19.06
N PHE A 65 -2.55 -1.98 -18.43
CA PHE A 65 -3.17 -0.68 -18.67
C PHE A 65 -2.37 0.23 -19.64
N GLY A 66 -1.32 -0.31 -20.28
CA GLY A 66 -0.68 0.30 -21.45
C GLY A 66 0.20 1.53 -21.20
N GLN A 67 0.56 1.84 -19.96
CA GLN A 67 1.42 2.98 -19.64
C GLN A 67 2.91 2.64 -19.77
N LYS A 68 3.72 3.64 -20.19
CA LYS A 68 5.14 3.44 -20.52
C LYS A 68 6.01 2.97 -19.35
N ASP A 69 5.71 3.44 -18.15
CA ASP A 69 6.44 3.18 -16.92
C ASP A 69 5.53 3.49 -15.71
N GLY A 70 6.00 3.12 -14.52
CA GLY A 70 5.23 3.29 -13.29
C GLY A 70 4.99 4.75 -12.92
N VAL A 71 5.84 5.69 -13.36
CA VAL A 71 5.64 7.12 -13.09
C VAL A 71 4.46 7.63 -13.90
N ALA A 72 4.46 7.36 -15.21
CA ALA A 72 3.36 7.70 -16.11
C ALA A 72 2.04 7.04 -15.67
N PHE A 73 2.10 5.78 -15.24
CA PHE A 73 0.93 5.08 -14.69
C PHE A 73 0.39 5.75 -13.42
N CYS A 74 1.26 6.06 -12.46
CA CYS A 74 0.83 6.73 -11.23
C CYS A 74 0.27 8.13 -11.49
N GLU A 75 0.85 8.90 -12.41
CA GLU A 75 0.32 10.20 -12.81
C GLU A 75 -1.06 10.09 -13.45
N TYR A 76 -1.24 9.11 -14.35
CA TYR A 76 -2.54 8.81 -14.97
C TYR A 76 -3.58 8.43 -13.93
N LEU A 77 -3.23 7.54 -13.00
CA LEU A 77 -4.11 7.07 -11.94
C LEU A 77 -4.60 8.23 -11.05
N VAL A 78 -3.73 9.20 -10.78
CA VAL A 78 -4.11 10.40 -10.01
C VAL A 78 -5.05 11.31 -10.80
N LYS A 79 -4.70 11.62 -12.05
CA LYS A 79 -5.44 12.60 -12.88
C LYS A 79 -6.81 12.08 -13.32
N GLU A 80 -6.87 10.85 -13.81
CA GLU A 80 -8.07 10.31 -14.47
C GLU A 80 -8.91 9.45 -13.50
N VAL A 81 -8.25 8.68 -12.64
CA VAL A 81 -8.93 7.72 -11.75
C VAL A 81 -9.18 8.29 -10.35
N GLY A 82 -8.36 9.23 -9.90
CA GLY A 82 -8.42 9.80 -8.55
C GLY A 82 -7.97 8.83 -7.48
N VAL A 83 -6.96 8.01 -7.79
CA VAL A 83 -6.30 7.08 -6.86
C VAL A 83 -4.78 7.29 -6.93
N VAL A 84 -4.09 7.20 -5.80
CA VAL A 84 -2.63 7.38 -5.71
C VAL A 84 -1.96 6.02 -5.49
N ALA A 85 -0.98 5.70 -6.32
CA ALA A 85 -0.01 4.63 -6.12
C ALA A 85 1.41 5.21 -6.15
N ILE A 86 2.41 4.41 -5.77
CA ILE A 86 3.81 4.82 -5.79
C ILE A 86 4.57 3.99 -6.83
N PRO A 87 5.31 4.61 -7.78
CA PRO A 87 6.12 3.87 -8.74
C PRO A 87 7.27 3.15 -8.03
N SER A 88 7.45 1.86 -8.32
CA SER A 88 8.45 1.05 -7.61
C SER A 88 9.87 1.45 -7.96
N GLY A 89 10.10 1.92 -9.20
CA GLY A 89 11.41 2.39 -9.67
C GLY A 89 12.06 3.47 -8.77
N ALA A 90 11.27 4.20 -7.96
CA ALA A 90 11.80 5.15 -6.98
C ALA A 90 12.60 4.49 -5.84
N PHE A 91 12.50 3.16 -5.69
CA PHE A 91 13.21 2.37 -4.67
C PHE A 91 14.33 1.51 -5.26
N TYR A 92 14.62 1.63 -6.56
CA TYR A 92 15.70 0.92 -7.24
C TYR A 92 16.84 1.88 -7.55
N LEU A 93 18.08 1.38 -7.55
CA LEU A 93 19.24 2.14 -8.03
C LEU A 93 19.12 2.41 -9.53
N ASN A 94 18.71 1.39 -10.29
CA ASN A 94 18.31 1.51 -11.68
C ASN A 94 16.78 1.47 -11.79
N SER A 95 16.16 2.61 -12.08
CA SER A 95 14.70 2.75 -12.13
C SER A 95 14.02 1.80 -13.13
N GLU A 96 14.73 1.38 -14.17
CA GLU A 96 14.20 0.46 -15.19
C GLU A 96 13.82 -0.90 -14.61
N GLU A 97 14.46 -1.35 -13.53
CA GLU A 97 14.17 -2.63 -12.88
C GLU A 97 12.79 -2.64 -12.18
N GLY A 98 12.29 -1.46 -11.78
CA GLY A 98 11.00 -1.28 -11.12
C GLY A 98 9.93 -0.66 -12.01
N LYS A 99 10.16 -0.52 -13.32
CA LYS A 99 9.30 0.31 -14.20
C LYS A 99 7.90 -0.25 -14.43
N ASN A 100 7.72 -1.57 -14.36
CA ASN A 100 6.44 -2.23 -14.62
C ASN A 100 5.57 -2.37 -13.36
N THR A 101 6.09 -2.01 -12.19
CA THR A 101 5.40 -2.27 -10.93
C THR A 101 5.10 -1.00 -10.17
N VAL A 102 3.96 -0.97 -9.48
CA VAL A 102 3.59 0.09 -8.55
C VAL A 102 3.17 -0.49 -7.21
N ARG A 103 3.28 0.32 -6.16
CA ARG A 103 2.97 -0.05 -4.79
C ARG A 103 1.73 0.68 -4.28
N PHE A 104 0.78 -0.08 -3.75
CA PHE A 104 -0.35 0.44 -2.99
C PHE A 104 -0.17 0.17 -1.49
N ALA A 105 -0.76 1.03 -0.66
CA ALA A 105 -0.77 0.87 0.79
C ALA A 105 -2.20 0.65 1.29
N PHE A 106 -2.41 -0.37 2.13
CA PHE A 106 -3.72 -0.70 2.71
C PHE A 106 -3.88 -0.27 4.17
N CYS A 107 -2.98 0.57 4.69
CA CYS A 107 -3.08 1.20 6.00
C CYS A 107 -4.11 2.36 6.05
N LYS A 108 -5.31 2.13 5.49
CA LYS A 108 -6.45 3.06 5.44
C LYS A 108 -7.69 2.42 6.08
N ASP A 109 -8.76 3.16 6.28
CA ASP A 109 -10.07 2.57 6.59
C ASP A 109 -10.61 1.75 5.41
N GLU A 110 -11.53 0.83 5.69
CA GLU A 110 -12.08 -0.06 4.66
C GLU A 110 -12.85 0.70 3.58
N ASP A 111 -13.58 1.75 3.95
CA ASP A 111 -14.38 2.55 3.01
C ASP A 111 -13.49 3.24 1.98
N THR A 112 -12.36 3.78 2.40
CA THR A 112 -11.34 4.34 1.51
C THR A 112 -10.80 3.30 0.53
N LEU A 113 -10.53 2.07 0.99
CA LEU A 113 -10.04 0.99 0.13
C LEU A 113 -11.10 0.56 -0.89
N ARG A 114 -12.34 0.37 -0.45
CA ARG A 114 -13.48 0.03 -1.32
C ARG A 114 -13.75 1.12 -2.34
N ALA A 115 -13.69 2.39 -1.94
CA ALA A 115 -13.85 3.53 -2.84
C ALA A 115 -12.74 3.60 -3.90
N ALA A 116 -11.48 3.36 -3.51
CA ALA A 116 -10.36 3.31 -4.44
C ALA A 116 -10.51 2.17 -5.46
N VAL A 117 -10.85 0.96 -4.99
CA VAL A 117 -11.13 -0.20 -5.86
C VAL A 117 -12.27 0.11 -6.83
N LYS A 118 -13.37 0.69 -6.34
CA LYS A 118 -14.50 1.08 -7.18
C LYS A 118 -14.07 2.05 -8.29
N ARG A 119 -13.34 3.12 -7.95
CA ARG A 119 -12.84 4.08 -8.95
C ARG A 119 -11.97 3.43 -10.01
N MET A 120 -11.09 2.52 -9.59
CA MET A 120 -10.25 1.75 -10.50
C MET A 120 -11.07 0.86 -11.44
N LYS A 121 -12.05 0.12 -10.93
CA LYS A 121 -12.95 -0.72 -11.76
C LYS A 121 -13.74 0.09 -12.79
N ASP A 122 -14.14 1.30 -12.43
CA ASP A 122 -14.97 2.14 -13.28
C ASP A 122 -14.16 2.87 -14.38
N ARG A 123 -12.83 3.01 -14.23
CA ARG A 123 -12.04 3.97 -15.01
C ARG A 123 -10.70 3.47 -15.54
N LEU A 124 -10.28 2.24 -15.22
CA LEU A 124 -9.09 1.59 -15.77
C LEU A 124 -9.43 0.59 -16.87
#